data_AF-A0A1A8WUN3-F1
#
_entry.id   AF-A0A1A8WUN3-F1
#
_cell.length_a   1.000
_cell.length_b   1.000
_cell.length_c   1.000
_cell.angle_alpha   90.00
_cell.angle_beta   90.00
_cell.angle_gamma   90.00
#
_symmetry.space_group_name_H-M   'P 1'
#
loop_
_entity.id
_entity.type
_entity.pdbx_description
1 polymer ?
#
loop_
_entity_poly.entity_id
_entity_poly.type
_entity_poly.pdbx_seq_one_letter_code
_entity_poly.pdbx_strand_id
1 'polypeptide(L)'
;MENQEPDYDLFEHLGEYLKKETLIDSKEESEKENFCNNEENSALKSNQAVQLCKKFVKYFEILNSAYDDAENSPTFKKYPEYLNYWLNHKLRSISLPEDDTPKFYQNIQENYKECQTKGKLNDKIYQIKKINFNRMNVLYELYKIYYQLKNNSNLECHNYHEKCKENYNLALNKCYSDDEKICNSLKRFTIFYNAIRSSKLSFCSKEGLPILPKFELPKSSDRINFTNKIAYRLIKKSKSFSEDGLLNISDSNYPKLKQLLSLNYNMLLENNDDINKCNIMEILYEFIKYCNENRNIPSLNSFIKEFFQDFYNGIKGEYEIIYEECSTKTSEKSYCSKYNELDKQLNVDLYSIKDTIQTQLENKTKSSQHLDSQGLSDGASLYVRGEDNILSNITPIMFTPIGSWLHRTFLRKEDIMYNYDEENIQNLLENNPYYDNYNSQNGKIHLPYNAS
;
A
#
# COMPACT_ATOMS: atom_id res chain seq x y z
N MET A 1 -10.79 33.44 -1.49
CA MET A 1 -9.93 32.31 -1.93
C MET A 1 -10.46 30.99 -1.36
N GLU A 2 -11.58 30.45 -1.85
CA GLU A 2 -12.22 29.25 -1.26
C GLU A 2 -11.73 27.90 -1.82
N ASN A 3 -10.79 27.91 -2.77
CA ASN A 3 -10.41 26.72 -3.55
C ASN A 3 -8.92 26.34 -3.47
N GLN A 4 -8.18 26.86 -2.49
CA GLN A 4 -6.80 26.42 -2.30
C GLN A 4 -6.76 25.06 -1.61
N GLU A 5 -6.08 24.13 -2.26
CA GLU A 5 -5.94 22.77 -1.77
C GLU A 5 -4.61 22.62 -1.03
N PRO A 6 -4.61 22.03 0.18
CA PRO A 6 -3.37 21.89 0.92
C PRO A 6 -2.48 20.83 0.31
N ASP A 7 -1.19 21.12 0.42
CA ASP A 7 -0.14 20.16 0.16
C ASP A 7 -0.08 19.18 1.34
N TYR A 8 -0.12 17.87 1.04
CA TYR A 8 -0.04 16.83 2.06
C TYR A 8 1.40 16.34 2.29
N ASP A 9 2.34 16.71 1.41
CA ASP A 9 3.74 16.32 1.42
C ASP A 9 4.60 17.35 2.17
N LEU A 10 4.23 17.63 3.44
CA LEU A 10 4.83 18.69 4.26
C LEU A 10 5.67 18.21 5.45
N PHE A 11 5.47 16.96 5.86
CA PHE A 11 5.92 16.50 7.18
C PHE A 11 7.22 15.70 7.17
N GLU A 12 7.82 15.47 5.99
CA GLU A 12 9.10 14.76 5.85
C GLU A 12 10.24 15.44 6.63
N HIS A 13 10.19 16.76 6.81
CA HIS A 13 11.17 17.53 7.60
C HIS A 13 10.60 18.02 8.94
N LEU A 14 9.52 17.41 9.43
CA LEU A 14 8.81 17.86 10.63
C LEU A 14 9.72 17.98 11.86
N GLY A 15 10.72 17.10 11.99
CA GLY A 15 11.69 17.17 13.09
C GLY A 15 12.46 18.48 13.15
N GLU A 16 12.75 19.12 12.02
CA GLU A 16 13.44 20.42 11.97
C GLU A 16 12.52 21.54 12.42
N TYR A 17 11.26 21.53 11.95
CA TYR A 17 10.25 22.49 12.36
C TYR A 17 9.96 22.41 13.86
N LEU A 18 9.73 21.20 14.41
CA LEU A 18 9.48 21.01 15.83
C LEU A 18 10.64 21.52 16.71
N LYS A 19 11.89 21.38 16.27
CA LYS A 19 13.06 21.94 16.96
C LYS A 19 13.08 23.47 16.95
N LYS A 20 12.61 24.10 15.87
CA LYS A 20 12.52 25.56 15.76
C LYS A 20 11.33 26.12 16.55
N GLU A 21 10.23 25.38 16.64
CA GLU A 21 9.06 25.75 17.43
C GLU A 21 9.41 25.98 18.91
N THR A 22 10.36 25.23 19.48
CA THR A 22 10.78 25.42 20.89
C THR A 22 11.46 26.77 21.15
N LEU A 23 11.89 27.49 20.11
CA LEU A 23 12.53 28.80 20.23
C LEU A 23 11.52 29.95 20.31
N ILE A 24 10.23 29.69 20.05
CA ILE A 24 9.16 30.71 20.10
C ILE A 24 9.05 31.32 21.50
N ASP A 25 9.20 30.53 22.56
CA ASP A 25 9.05 31.00 23.94
C ASP A 25 10.35 31.63 24.50
N SER A 26 11.38 31.87 23.67
CA SER A 26 12.58 32.63 24.09
C SER A 26 12.21 34.07 24.49
N LYS A 27 13.03 34.73 25.32
CA LYS A 27 12.76 36.09 25.85
C LYS A 27 12.84 37.21 24.81
N GLU A 28 13.34 36.95 23.61
CA GLU A 28 13.41 37.95 22.54
C GLU A 28 11.99 38.21 22.01
N GLU A 29 11.47 39.42 22.25
CA GLU A 29 10.24 39.90 21.63
C GLU A 29 10.46 40.09 20.13
N SER A 30 9.44 39.79 19.32
CA SER A 30 9.52 40.05 17.88
C SER A 30 9.48 41.55 17.64
N GLU A 31 10.37 42.07 16.79
CA GLU A 31 10.37 43.49 16.38
C GLU A 31 9.10 43.89 15.62
N LYS A 32 8.24 42.92 15.26
CA LYS A 32 7.00 43.10 14.50
C LYS A 32 5.74 42.95 15.36
N GLU A 33 5.78 43.30 16.65
CA GLU A 33 4.61 43.17 17.53
C GLU A 33 3.34 43.86 17.00
N ASN A 34 3.49 44.97 16.27
CA ASN A 34 2.39 45.72 15.67
C ASN A 34 1.56 44.92 14.66
N PHE A 35 2.15 43.88 14.06
CA PHE A 35 1.48 42.97 13.12
C PHE A 35 0.17 42.39 13.69
N CYS A 36 0.14 42.19 15.01
CA CYS A 36 -0.97 41.57 15.73
C CYS A 36 -1.90 42.59 16.41
N ASN A 37 -1.65 43.88 16.24
CA ASN A 37 -2.43 44.95 16.83
C ASN A 37 -3.44 45.48 15.80
N ASN A 38 -4.70 45.05 15.93
CA ASN A 38 -5.79 45.57 15.11
C ASN A 38 -7.08 45.64 15.94
N GLU A 39 -7.37 46.83 16.46
CA GLU A 39 -8.53 47.07 17.35
C GLU A 39 -9.88 46.91 16.63
N GLU A 40 -9.90 47.10 15.30
CA GLU A 40 -11.09 46.95 14.46
C GLU A 40 -11.39 45.47 14.15
N ASN A 41 -10.38 44.59 14.23
CA ASN A 41 -10.55 43.17 13.97
C ASN A 41 -11.12 42.43 15.19
N SER A 42 -12.37 41.97 15.09
CA SER A 42 -13.03 41.25 16.19
C SER A 42 -12.30 39.98 16.62
N ALA A 43 -11.57 39.31 15.71
CA ALA A 43 -10.83 38.10 16.01
C ALA A 43 -9.60 38.34 16.90
N LEU A 44 -9.06 39.56 16.91
CA LEU A 44 -7.90 39.96 17.71
C LEU A 44 -8.29 40.66 19.02
N LYS A 45 -9.56 40.56 19.44
CA LYS A 45 -9.99 41.02 20.78
C LYS A 45 -9.72 39.99 21.87
N SER A 46 -9.55 38.72 21.50
CA SER A 46 -9.19 37.66 22.44
C SER A 46 -7.68 37.69 22.73
N ASN A 47 -7.31 37.75 24.01
CA ASN A 47 -5.90 37.63 24.42
C ASN A 47 -5.24 36.37 23.84
N GLN A 48 -5.95 35.24 23.81
CA GLN A 48 -5.41 34.00 23.23
C GLN A 48 -5.13 34.12 21.73
N ALA A 49 -6.00 34.81 20.98
CA ALA A 49 -5.80 35.05 19.55
C ALA A 49 -4.59 35.96 19.29
N VAL A 50 -4.48 37.05 20.05
CA VAL A 50 -3.34 37.98 19.97
C VAL A 50 -2.04 37.25 20.28
N GLN A 51 -2.00 36.45 21.35
CA GLN A 51 -0.82 35.66 21.71
C GLN A 51 -0.47 34.64 20.62
N LEU A 52 -1.47 33.99 20.00
CA LEU A 52 -1.20 33.09 18.88
C LEU A 52 -0.64 33.84 17.66
N CYS A 53 -1.18 35.02 17.34
CA CYS A 53 -0.65 35.85 16.28
C CYS A 53 0.82 36.23 16.55
N LYS A 54 1.15 36.67 17.78
CA LYS A 54 2.53 36.99 18.16
C LYS A 54 3.46 35.78 18.02
N LYS A 55 3.02 34.60 18.47
CA LYS A 55 3.76 33.34 18.30
C LYS A 55 3.93 32.97 16.82
N PHE A 56 2.92 33.19 15.98
CA PHE A 56 3.00 32.96 14.55
C PHE A 56 4.07 33.84 13.90
N VAL A 57 4.06 35.14 14.17
CA VAL A 57 5.04 36.10 13.62
C VAL A 57 6.46 35.71 14.02
N LYS A 58 6.67 35.44 15.31
CA LYS A 58 7.97 35.00 15.81
C LYS A 58 8.42 33.68 15.18
N TYR A 59 7.52 32.72 15.05
CA TYR A 59 7.87 31.43 14.44
C TYR A 59 8.24 31.57 12.97
N PHE A 60 7.50 32.41 12.24
CA PHE A 60 7.83 32.77 10.87
C PHE A 60 9.23 33.36 10.77
N GLU A 61 9.60 34.31 11.64
CA GLU A 61 10.94 34.93 11.65
C GLU A 61 12.03 33.89 11.90
N ILE A 62 11.83 33.00 12.88
CA ILE A 62 12.77 31.91 13.17
C ILE A 62 12.97 30.99 11.95
N LEU A 63 11.89 30.57 11.30
CA LEU A 63 11.96 29.69 10.14
C LEU A 63 12.56 30.43 8.94
N ASN A 64 12.16 31.68 8.71
CA ASN A 64 12.66 32.47 7.60
C ASN A 64 14.18 32.67 7.70
N SER A 65 14.68 33.11 8.86
CA SER A 65 16.11 33.30 9.09
C SER A 65 16.89 31.98 9.02
N ALA A 66 16.29 30.86 9.47
CA ALA A 66 16.94 29.55 9.40
C ALA A 66 17.12 29.02 7.96
N TYR A 67 16.28 29.47 7.03
CA TYR A 67 16.29 28.94 5.66
C TYR A 67 16.53 30.01 4.59
N ASP A 68 16.78 31.28 4.95
CA ASP A 68 16.96 32.40 4.00
C ASP A 68 18.03 32.14 2.92
N ASP A 69 19.10 31.43 3.27
CA ASP A 69 20.22 31.09 2.37
C ASP A 69 20.08 29.72 1.68
N ALA A 70 19.04 28.96 2.01
CA ALA A 70 18.86 27.57 1.59
C ALA A 70 17.85 27.44 0.43
N GLU A 71 17.88 28.36 -0.55
CA GLU A 71 16.85 28.53 -1.60
C GLU A 71 16.51 27.23 -2.38
N ASN A 72 17.41 26.24 -2.38
CA ASN A 72 17.24 24.97 -3.06
C ASN A 72 16.91 23.77 -2.16
N SER A 73 16.90 23.92 -0.83
CA SER A 73 16.62 22.79 0.07
C SER A 73 15.13 22.40 0.08
N PRO A 74 14.79 21.11 0.15
CA PRO A 74 13.39 20.68 0.30
C PRO A 74 12.69 21.30 1.52
N THR A 75 13.39 21.45 2.66
CA THR A 75 12.88 22.14 3.85
C THR A 75 12.52 23.60 3.56
N PHE A 76 13.39 24.34 2.86
CA PHE A 76 13.12 25.72 2.47
C PHE A 76 11.85 25.85 1.63
N LYS A 77 11.61 24.90 0.71
CA LYS A 77 10.47 24.96 -0.21
C LYS A 77 9.12 24.67 0.46
N LYS A 78 9.09 24.11 1.67
CA LYS A 78 7.86 23.61 2.32
C LYS A 78 7.51 24.30 3.64
N TYR A 79 8.41 25.08 4.24
CA TYR A 79 8.12 25.72 5.52
C TYR A 79 6.93 26.69 5.47
N PRO A 80 6.64 27.45 4.39
CA PRO A 80 5.47 28.32 4.33
C PRO A 80 4.15 27.53 4.42
N GLU A 81 4.05 26.42 3.68
CA GLU A 81 2.91 25.51 3.72
C GLU A 81 2.78 24.81 5.07
N TYR A 82 3.91 24.36 5.66
CA TYR A 82 3.91 23.82 7.02
C TYR A 82 3.45 24.87 8.05
N LEU A 83 3.89 26.12 7.92
CA LEU A 83 3.50 27.20 8.82
C LEU A 83 1.98 27.47 8.73
N ASN A 84 1.40 27.38 7.53
CA ASN A 84 -0.05 27.44 7.37
C ASN A 84 -0.77 26.29 8.10
N TYR A 85 -0.26 25.05 7.98
CA TYR A 85 -0.78 23.91 8.73
C TYR A 85 -0.65 24.13 10.25
N TRP A 86 0.50 24.56 10.72
CA TRP A 86 0.78 24.85 12.12
C TRP A 86 -0.22 25.87 12.67
N LEU A 87 -0.45 26.97 11.95
CA LEU A 87 -1.39 28.01 12.36
C LEU A 87 -2.82 27.46 12.45
N ASN A 88 -3.26 26.70 11.44
CA ASN A 88 -4.55 26.02 11.44
C ASN A 88 -4.70 25.08 12.65
N HIS A 89 -3.66 24.33 12.97
CA HIS A 89 -3.65 23.41 14.12
C HIS A 89 -3.77 24.17 15.45
N LYS A 90 -3.01 25.25 15.64
CA LYS A 90 -3.07 26.06 16.87
C LYS A 90 -4.39 26.81 17.02
N LEU A 91 -4.93 27.41 15.95
CA LEU A 91 -6.22 28.12 15.98
C LEU A 91 -7.37 27.20 16.40
N ARG A 92 -7.39 25.95 15.92
CA ARG A 92 -8.39 24.94 16.30
C ARG A 92 -8.34 24.57 17.78
N SER A 93 -7.21 24.80 18.45
CA SER A 93 -7.07 24.56 19.89
C SER A 93 -7.63 25.71 20.74
N ILE A 94 -7.72 26.92 20.18
CA ILE A 94 -8.20 28.13 20.87
C ILE A 94 -9.73 28.30 20.74
N SER A 95 -10.37 27.63 19.78
CA SER A 95 -11.84 27.63 19.57
C SER A 95 -12.43 29.05 19.42
N LEU A 96 -11.93 29.83 18.46
CA LEU A 96 -12.54 31.13 18.12
C LEU A 96 -13.97 30.98 17.59
N PRO A 97 -14.81 32.02 17.73
CA PRO A 97 -16.10 32.08 17.04
C PRO A 97 -15.93 31.84 15.53
N GLU A 98 -16.93 31.19 14.91
CA GLU A 98 -16.87 30.81 13.50
C GLU A 98 -16.65 32.03 12.59
N ASP A 99 -17.33 33.14 12.87
CA ASP A 99 -17.21 34.41 12.15
C ASP A 99 -15.87 35.14 12.35
N ASP A 100 -15.12 34.80 13.39
CA ASP A 100 -13.83 35.41 13.72
C ASP A 100 -12.66 34.67 13.09
N THR A 101 -12.80 33.38 12.78
CA THR A 101 -11.73 32.61 12.15
C THR A 101 -11.30 33.21 10.80
N PRO A 102 -12.21 33.54 9.85
CA PRO A 102 -11.83 34.18 8.59
C PRO A 102 -11.14 35.53 8.80
N LYS A 103 -11.63 36.35 9.74
CA LYS A 103 -11.06 37.66 10.06
C LYS A 103 -9.65 37.56 10.63
N PHE A 104 -9.35 36.50 11.38
CA PHE A 104 -8.00 36.23 11.89
C PHE A 104 -7.02 35.99 10.73
N TYR A 105 -7.39 35.13 9.76
CA TYR A 105 -6.55 34.90 8.57
C TYR A 105 -6.42 36.16 7.72
N GLN A 106 -7.51 36.92 7.57
CA GLN A 106 -7.49 38.19 6.84
C GLN A 106 -6.48 39.17 7.46
N ASN A 107 -6.42 39.30 8.79
CA ASN A 107 -5.42 40.16 9.45
C ASN A 107 -3.99 39.77 9.08
N ILE A 108 -3.69 38.46 9.15
CA ILE A 108 -2.36 37.95 8.79
C ILE A 108 -2.07 38.23 7.30
N GLN A 109 -3.08 38.08 6.45
CA GLN A 109 -3.00 38.33 5.01
C GLN A 109 -2.86 39.82 4.66
N GLU A 110 -3.39 40.73 5.46
CA GLU A 110 -3.25 42.17 5.20
C GLU A 110 -1.89 42.69 5.69
N ASN A 111 -1.43 42.15 6.82
CA ASN A 111 -0.22 42.62 7.48
C ASN A 111 1.06 41.88 7.04
N TYR A 112 0.99 40.79 6.24
CA TYR A 112 2.22 40.08 5.78
C TYR A 112 3.20 40.99 5.03
N LYS A 113 2.72 42.12 4.48
CA LYS A 113 3.57 43.13 3.86
C LYS A 113 4.61 43.71 4.82
N GLU A 114 4.31 43.76 6.11
CA GLU A 114 5.25 44.21 7.16
C GLU A 114 6.30 43.13 7.49
N CYS A 115 5.97 41.87 7.22
CA CYS A 115 6.85 40.71 7.39
C CYS A 115 7.75 40.44 6.18
N GLN A 116 7.73 41.28 5.14
CA GLN A 116 8.28 41.04 3.79
C GLN A 116 9.70 40.45 3.73
N THR A 117 9.76 39.11 3.63
CA THR A 117 10.96 38.34 3.25
C THR A 117 10.76 37.80 1.83
N LYS A 118 10.86 38.68 0.81
CA LYS A 118 10.71 38.31 -0.62
C LYS A 118 9.33 37.76 -1.06
N GLY A 119 8.24 38.01 -0.32
CA GLY A 119 6.89 37.54 -0.69
C GLY A 119 6.62 36.04 -0.47
N LYS A 120 7.44 35.36 0.34
CA LYS A 120 7.38 33.90 0.58
C LYS A 120 6.06 33.38 1.15
N LEU A 121 5.31 34.20 1.88
CA LEU A 121 4.01 33.83 2.45
C LEU A 121 2.82 34.18 1.55
N ASN A 122 3.05 34.82 0.39
CA ASN A 122 1.98 35.27 -0.49
C ASN A 122 1.09 34.09 -0.89
N ASP A 123 -0.21 34.22 -0.59
CA ASP A 123 -1.23 33.20 -0.85
C ASP A 123 -0.94 31.83 -0.20
N LYS A 124 -0.02 31.73 0.77
CA LYS A 124 0.30 30.46 1.46
C LYS A 124 -0.44 30.27 2.76
N ILE A 125 -0.84 31.36 3.41
CA ILE A 125 -1.56 31.35 4.69
C ILE A 125 -3.04 31.49 4.43
N TYR A 126 -3.82 30.48 4.81
CA TYR A 126 -5.27 30.41 4.58
C TYR A 126 -5.93 29.41 5.52
N GLN A 127 -7.24 29.55 5.71
CA GLN A 127 -8.03 28.58 6.48
C GLN A 127 -8.16 27.25 5.74
N ILE A 128 -7.56 26.19 6.28
CA ILE A 128 -7.68 24.83 5.74
C ILE A 128 -9.06 24.28 6.13
N LYS A 129 -9.83 23.82 5.14
CA LYS A 129 -11.14 23.16 5.35
C LYS A 129 -11.00 22.00 6.33
N LYS A 130 -11.97 21.85 7.24
CA LYS A 130 -11.94 20.86 8.33
C LYS A 130 -11.63 19.44 7.84
N ILE A 131 -12.24 19.02 6.73
CA ILE A 131 -12.00 17.69 6.15
C ILE A 131 -10.54 17.50 5.71
N ASN A 132 -9.96 18.51 5.06
CA ASN A 132 -8.57 18.45 4.62
C ASN A 132 -7.60 18.50 5.80
N PHE A 133 -7.87 19.38 6.78
CA PHE A 133 -7.09 19.46 8.01
C PHE A 133 -7.07 18.11 8.75
N ASN A 134 -8.23 17.48 8.95
CA ASN A 134 -8.31 16.21 9.64
C ASN A 134 -7.46 15.13 8.95
N ARG A 135 -7.42 15.12 7.62
CA ARG A 135 -6.58 14.19 6.86
C ARG A 135 -5.09 14.48 7.03
N MET A 136 -4.69 15.76 6.93
CA MET A 136 -3.31 16.19 7.17
C MET A 136 -2.87 15.87 8.61
N ASN A 137 -3.77 16.05 9.58
CA ASN A 137 -3.47 15.84 10.99
C ASN A 137 -3.10 14.39 11.31
N VAL A 138 -3.74 13.41 10.65
CA VAL A 138 -3.35 12.00 10.80
C VAL A 138 -1.90 11.78 10.34
N LEU A 139 -1.51 12.36 9.20
CA LEU A 139 -0.13 12.28 8.71
C LEU A 139 0.84 13.02 9.64
N TYR A 140 0.47 14.22 10.10
CA TYR A 140 1.27 14.99 11.05
C TYR A 140 1.54 14.19 12.32
N GLU A 141 0.54 13.55 12.91
CA GLU A 141 0.73 12.74 14.11
C GLU A 141 1.66 11.54 13.84
N LEU A 142 1.58 10.88 12.68
CA LEU A 142 2.53 9.81 12.28
C LEU A 142 3.99 10.29 12.25
N TYR A 143 4.27 11.40 11.59
CA TYR A 143 5.63 11.95 11.56
C TYR A 143 6.06 12.44 12.95
N LYS A 144 5.15 13.06 13.70
CA LYS A 144 5.41 13.62 15.02
C LYS A 144 5.82 12.55 16.03
N ILE A 145 5.08 11.44 16.12
CA ILE A 145 5.44 10.34 17.02
C ILE A 145 6.81 9.76 16.68
N TYR A 146 7.14 9.65 15.38
CA TYR A 146 8.46 9.19 14.94
C TYR A 146 9.55 10.16 15.40
N TYR A 147 9.40 11.45 15.16
CA TYR A 147 10.41 12.45 15.52
C TYR A 147 10.57 12.65 17.03
N GLN A 148 9.49 12.48 17.80
CA GLN A 148 9.49 12.64 19.25
C GLN A 148 10.07 11.45 20.01
N LEU A 149 10.21 10.27 19.38
CA LEU A 149 10.87 9.12 19.98
C LEU A 149 12.35 9.45 20.27
N LYS A 150 12.71 9.46 21.57
CA LYS A 150 14.01 9.92 22.08
C LYS A 150 14.68 9.00 23.11
N ASN A 151 13.97 8.11 23.82
CA ASN A 151 14.57 7.27 24.88
C ASN A 151 14.17 5.79 24.84
N ASN A 152 14.95 4.96 25.54
CA ASN A 152 14.80 3.50 25.66
C ASN A 152 13.81 3.05 26.75
N SER A 153 12.83 3.87 27.15
CA SER A 153 11.89 3.44 28.18
C SER A 153 10.81 2.53 27.59
N ASN A 154 10.49 1.43 28.28
CA ASN A 154 9.46 0.49 27.81
C ASN A 154 8.10 1.20 27.63
N LEU A 155 7.78 2.19 28.47
CA LEU A 155 6.53 2.96 28.39
C LEU A 155 6.49 3.85 27.14
N GLU A 156 7.60 4.52 26.79
CA GLU A 156 7.68 5.31 25.56
C GLU A 156 7.55 4.42 24.32
N CYS A 157 8.21 3.25 24.32
CA CYS A 157 8.11 2.29 23.23
C CYS A 157 6.69 1.74 23.07
N HIS A 158 6.02 1.37 24.17
CA HIS A 158 4.63 0.92 24.11
C HIS A 158 3.71 2.01 23.56
N ASN A 159 3.80 3.25 24.07
CA ASN A 159 3.02 4.37 23.57
C ASN A 159 3.31 4.66 22.09
N TYR A 160 4.55 4.51 21.66
CA TYR A 160 4.94 4.69 20.28
C TYR A 160 4.32 3.62 19.37
N HIS A 161 4.36 2.34 19.76
CA HIS A 161 3.73 1.24 19.01
C HIS A 161 2.23 1.47 18.86
N GLU A 162 1.52 1.72 19.96
CA GLU A 162 0.06 1.94 19.94
C GLU A 162 -0.31 3.13 19.05
N LYS A 163 0.36 4.27 19.21
CA LYS A 163 0.08 5.46 18.39
C LYS A 163 0.48 5.30 16.94
N CYS A 164 1.55 4.56 16.66
CA CYS A 164 1.96 4.26 15.28
C CYS A 164 0.91 3.40 14.59
N LYS A 165 0.48 2.32 15.25
CA LYS A 165 -0.62 1.47 14.79
C LYS A 165 -1.89 2.25 14.55
N GLU A 166 -2.34 3.03 15.53
CA GLU A 166 -3.59 3.80 15.46
C GLU A 166 -3.56 4.78 14.28
N ASN A 167 -2.53 5.63 14.21
CA ASN A 167 -2.47 6.66 13.17
C ASN A 167 -2.20 6.07 11.77
N TYR A 168 -1.41 5.00 11.67
CA TYR A 168 -1.14 4.34 10.39
C TYR A 168 -2.42 3.71 9.84
N ASN A 169 -3.12 2.93 10.66
CA ASN A 169 -4.36 2.28 10.27
C ASN A 169 -5.46 3.31 9.98
N LEU A 170 -5.51 4.43 10.71
CA LEU A 170 -6.42 5.52 10.42
C LEU A 170 -6.13 6.18 9.06
N ALA A 171 -4.85 6.42 8.74
CA ALA A 171 -4.46 6.96 7.44
C ALA A 171 -4.80 5.99 6.29
N LEU A 172 -4.54 4.71 6.49
CA LEU A 172 -4.81 3.65 5.52
C LEU A 172 -6.31 3.50 5.25
N ASN A 173 -7.15 3.49 6.29
CA ASN A 173 -8.60 3.47 6.11
C ASN A 173 -9.09 4.69 5.32
N LYS A 174 -8.60 5.88 5.66
CA LYS A 174 -8.95 7.12 4.95
C LYS A 174 -8.50 7.15 3.49
N CYS A 175 -7.40 6.47 3.17
CA CYS A 175 -6.93 6.33 1.79
C CYS A 175 -7.98 5.63 0.91
N TYR A 176 -8.69 4.62 1.43
CA TYR A 176 -9.65 3.84 0.65
C TYR A 176 -11.12 4.25 0.86
N SER A 177 -11.44 5.00 1.91
CA SER A 177 -12.79 5.51 2.16
C SER A 177 -13.04 6.94 1.67
N ASP A 178 -11.99 7.78 1.61
CA ASP A 178 -12.12 9.22 1.43
C ASP A 178 -11.47 9.73 0.13
N ASP A 179 -10.15 9.91 0.09
CA ASP A 179 -9.44 10.68 -0.94
C ASP A 179 -8.05 10.12 -1.25
N GLU A 180 -7.73 9.99 -2.54
CA GLU A 180 -6.45 9.48 -3.05
C GLU A 180 -5.22 10.27 -2.57
N LYS A 181 -5.36 11.55 -2.19
CA LYS A 181 -4.23 12.39 -1.77
C LYS A 181 -3.57 11.93 -0.47
N ILE A 182 -4.37 11.40 0.46
CA ILE A 182 -3.81 10.82 1.68
C ILE A 182 -3.03 9.53 1.38
N CYS A 183 -3.41 8.78 0.34
CA CYS A 183 -2.71 7.56 -0.08
C CYS A 183 -1.29 7.86 -0.54
N ASN A 184 -1.12 8.84 -1.41
CA ASN A 184 0.21 9.23 -1.92
C ASN A 184 1.12 9.70 -0.78
N SER A 185 0.56 10.45 0.16
CA SER A 185 1.29 10.98 1.30
C SER A 185 1.64 9.88 2.31
N LEU A 186 0.75 8.91 2.53
CA LEU A 186 1.01 7.71 3.32
C LEU A 186 2.11 6.86 2.66
N LYS A 187 2.10 6.72 1.32
CA LYS A 187 3.17 6.03 0.59
C LYS A 187 4.52 6.69 0.86
N ARG A 188 4.60 8.03 0.79
CA ARG A 188 5.83 8.75 1.14
C ARG A 188 6.26 8.51 2.58
N PHE A 189 5.32 8.52 3.53
CA PHE A 189 5.64 8.19 4.91
C PHE A 189 6.23 6.78 5.04
N THR A 190 5.68 5.77 4.34
CA THR A 190 6.24 4.40 4.38
C THR A 190 7.67 4.34 3.84
N ILE A 191 7.97 5.08 2.77
CA ILE A 191 9.31 5.17 2.17
C ILE A 191 10.27 5.86 3.14
N PHE A 192 9.89 7.04 3.62
CA PHE A 192 10.63 7.80 4.63
C PHE A 192 10.94 6.91 5.84
N TYR A 193 9.90 6.33 6.45
CA TYR A 193 10.00 5.50 7.64
C TYR A 193 11.01 4.37 7.43
N ASN A 194 10.85 3.59 6.35
CA ASN A 194 11.73 2.45 6.08
C ASN A 194 13.19 2.87 5.85
N ALA A 195 13.43 4.04 5.22
CA ALA A 195 14.77 4.54 4.98
C ALA A 195 15.52 4.91 6.27
N ILE A 196 14.81 5.45 7.28
CA ILE A 196 15.44 5.97 8.50
C ILE A 196 15.10 5.19 9.78
N ARG A 197 14.24 4.18 9.71
CA ARG A 197 13.83 3.33 10.85
C ARG A 197 15.05 2.73 11.57
N SER A 198 16.04 2.25 10.82
CA SER A 198 17.24 1.63 11.36
C SER A 198 17.99 2.54 12.34
N SER A 199 18.01 3.86 12.08
CA SER A 199 18.68 4.84 12.94
C SER A 199 18.09 4.97 14.35
N LYS A 200 16.86 4.46 14.55
CA LYS A 200 16.13 4.53 15.83
C LYS A 200 15.81 3.16 16.43
N LEU A 201 16.28 2.05 15.85
CA LEU A 201 16.00 0.71 16.39
C LEU A 201 16.50 0.55 17.83
N SER A 202 17.63 1.15 18.15
CA SER A 202 18.19 1.14 19.51
C SER A 202 17.28 1.84 20.53
N PHE A 203 16.37 2.72 20.11
CA PHE A 203 15.44 3.43 20.99
C PHE A 203 14.37 2.50 21.57
N CYS A 204 14.10 1.36 20.94
CA CYS A 204 13.22 0.33 21.48
C CYS A 204 13.88 -1.04 21.39
N SER A 205 14.92 -1.25 22.20
CA SER A 205 15.83 -2.39 22.04
C SER A 205 15.19 -3.78 22.28
N LYS A 206 14.07 -3.85 23.03
CA LYS A 206 13.39 -5.13 23.31
C LYS A 206 12.43 -5.55 22.21
N GLU A 207 11.57 -4.63 21.80
CA GLU A 207 10.47 -4.88 20.85
C GLU A 207 10.85 -4.48 19.41
N GLY A 208 11.93 -3.71 19.24
CA GLY A 208 12.23 -3.04 17.99
C GLY A 208 11.29 -1.86 17.73
N LEU A 209 11.24 -1.42 16.48
CA LEU A 209 10.20 -0.49 15.99
C LEU A 209 9.23 -1.26 15.10
N PRO A 210 7.96 -0.81 14.95
CA PRO A 210 7.00 -1.45 14.06
C PRO A 210 7.57 -1.70 12.65
N ILE A 211 7.22 -2.85 12.08
CA ILE A 211 7.45 -3.12 10.66
C ILE A 211 6.16 -2.71 9.94
N LEU A 212 6.24 -1.70 9.07
CA LEU A 212 5.07 -1.29 8.30
C LEU A 212 4.73 -2.37 7.26
N PRO A 213 3.46 -2.77 7.12
CA PRO A 213 3.03 -3.67 6.06
C PRO A 213 3.38 -3.10 4.68
N LYS A 214 3.51 -4.00 3.69
CA LYS A 214 3.63 -3.58 2.29
C LYS A 214 2.42 -2.72 1.92
N PHE A 215 2.70 -1.53 1.37
CA PHE A 215 1.66 -0.58 0.97
C PHE A 215 1.62 -0.39 -0.54
N GLU A 216 0.46 -0.66 -1.15
CA GLU A 216 0.13 -0.45 -2.56
C GLU A 216 -0.91 0.67 -2.71
N LEU A 217 -0.79 1.49 -3.77
CA LEU A 217 -1.70 2.62 -4.02
C LEU A 217 -3.02 2.16 -4.69
N PRO A 218 -4.12 2.94 -4.57
CA PRO A 218 -5.39 2.64 -5.25
C PRO A 218 -5.30 2.65 -6.79
N LYS A 219 -4.42 3.50 -7.34
CA LYS A 219 -4.08 3.56 -8.75
C LYS A 219 -2.56 3.42 -8.87
N SER A 220 -2.09 2.28 -9.36
CA SER A 220 -0.71 2.19 -9.84
C SER A 220 -0.66 2.58 -11.32
N SER A 221 0.47 3.13 -11.76
CA SER A 221 0.75 3.53 -13.15
C SER A 221 0.41 2.45 -14.17
N ASP A 222 0.48 1.18 -13.76
CA ASP A 222 0.38 0.02 -14.64
C ASP A 222 -0.70 -1.01 -14.22
N ARG A 223 -1.64 -0.69 -13.30
CA ARG A 223 -2.74 -1.62 -12.92
C ARG A 223 -4.13 -0.99 -12.99
N ILE A 224 -5.12 -1.88 -13.11
CA ILE A 224 -6.56 -1.65 -12.97
C ILE A 224 -6.83 -0.83 -11.70
N ASN A 225 -7.52 0.31 -11.85
CA ASN A 225 -7.97 1.14 -10.72
C ASN A 225 -8.71 0.27 -9.69
N PHE A 226 -8.46 0.48 -8.39
CA PHE A 226 -9.13 -0.24 -7.30
C PHE A 226 -10.64 -0.43 -7.51
N THR A 227 -11.35 0.59 -8.01
CA THR A 227 -12.80 0.52 -8.26
C THR A 227 -13.22 -0.46 -9.34
N ASN A 228 -12.29 -0.90 -10.18
CA ASN A 228 -12.51 -1.81 -11.31
C ASN A 228 -12.17 -3.27 -10.94
N LYS A 229 -11.54 -3.51 -9.78
CA LYS A 229 -11.22 -4.85 -9.28
C LYS A 229 -12.48 -5.64 -8.90
N ILE A 230 -12.42 -6.96 -9.03
CA ILE A 230 -13.52 -7.86 -8.62
C ILE A 230 -13.75 -7.73 -7.12
N ALA A 231 -12.68 -7.70 -6.31
CA ALA A 231 -12.75 -7.49 -4.87
C ALA A 231 -13.61 -6.29 -4.48
N TYR A 232 -13.45 -5.16 -5.17
CA TYR A 232 -14.24 -3.96 -4.92
C TYR A 232 -15.74 -4.18 -5.20
N ARG A 233 -16.08 -4.91 -6.27
CA ARG A 233 -17.48 -5.25 -6.58
C ARG A 233 -18.08 -6.20 -5.55
N LEU A 234 -17.31 -7.17 -5.04
CA LEU A 234 -17.77 -8.14 -4.03
C LEU A 234 -18.13 -7.53 -2.68
N ILE A 235 -17.51 -6.40 -2.32
CA ILE A 235 -17.75 -5.72 -1.04
C ILE A 235 -18.77 -4.58 -1.13
N LYS A 236 -19.08 -4.09 -2.35
CA LYS A 236 -19.99 -2.95 -2.56
C LYS A 236 -21.45 -3.42 -2.57
N LYS A 237 -22.23 -2.98 -1.58
CA LYS A 237 -23.67 -3.26 -1.44
C LYS A 237 -24.52 -2.55 -2.49
N SER A 238 -24.51 -2.98 -3.75
CA SER A 238 -25.51 -2.51 -4.72
C SER A 238 -26.63 -3.54 -4.99
N LYS A 239 -26.38 -4.86 -4.92
CA LYS A 239 -27.39 -5.95 -4.99
C LYS A 239 -26.93 -7.20 -4.23
N SER A 240 -27.79 -8.20 -4.00
CA SER A 240 -27.48 -9.46 -3.29
C SER A 240 -26.44 -10.35 -3.98
N PHE A 241 -26.19 -10.13 -5.26
CA PHE A 241 -25.13 -10.73 -6.05
C PHE A 241 -24.35 -9.61 -6.74
N SER A 242 -23.03 -9.77 -6.87
CA SER A 242 -22.21 -8.92 -7.73
C SER A 242 -22.63 -9.06 -9.19
N GLU A 243 -22.26 -8.10 -10.06
CA GLU A 243 -22.47 -8.22 -11.51
C GLU A 243 -21.84 -9.49 -12.10
N ASP A 244 -20.88 -10.07 -11.38
CA ASP A 244 -20.19 -11.31 -11.68
C ASP A 244 -20.95 -12.58 -11.22
N GLY A 245 -22.11 -12.44 -10.57
CA GLY A 245 -22.92 -13.55 -10.03
C GLY A 245 -22.42 -14.13 -8.70
N LEU A 246 -21.26 -13.67 -8.21
CA LEU A 246 -20.67 -14.08 -6.93
C LEU A 246 -21.43 -13.49 -5.73
N LEU A 247 -21.49 -14.25 -4.63
CA LEU A 247 -22.06 -13.79 -3.36
C LEU A 247 -21.27 -12.58 -2.83
N ASN A 248 -21.97 -11.61 -2.25
CA ASN A 248 -21.28 -10.50 -1.61
C ASN A 248 -20.49 -10.96 -0.38
N ILE A 249 -19.32 -10.38 -0.20
CA ILE A 249 -18.52 -10.57 1.01
C ILE A 249 -19.05 -9.57 2.05
N SER A 250 -19.55 -10.08 3.19
CA SER A 250 -20.13 -9.29 4.28
C SER A 250 -19.33 -9.42 5.57
N ASP A 251 -19.43 -8.42 6.46
CA ASP A 251 -18.73 -8.44 7.76
C ASP A 251 -19.23 -9.58 8.67
N SER A 252 -20.46 -10.04 8.47
CA SER A 252 -21.06 -11.12 9.28
C SER A 252 -20.42 -12.48 9.02
N ASN A 253 -19.94 -12.71 7.80
CA ASN A 253 -19.50 -14.02 7.34
C ASN A 253 -17.99 -14.07 7.10
N TYR A 254 -17.42 -12.93 6.69
CA TYR A 254 -16.06 -12.78 6.19
C TYR A 254 -15.43 -11.44 6.65
N PRO A 255 -15.40 -11.14 7.96
CA PRO A 255 -14.95 -9.85 8.47
C PRO A 255 -13.50 -9.51 8.06
N LYS A 256 -12.57 -10.47 8.11
CA LYS A 256 -11.15 -10.23 7.84
C LYS A 256 -10.87 -10.09 6.36
N LEU A 257 -11.46 -10.96 5.54
CA LEU A 257 -11.39 -10.87 4.09
C LEU A 257 -12.02 -9.56 3.62
N LYS A 258 -13.20 -9.20 4.10
CA LYS A 258 -13.84 -7.93 3.73
C LYS A 258 -12.98 -6.72 4.06
N GLN A 259 -12.39 -6.71 5.26
CA GLN A 259 -11.48 -5.64 5.68
C GLN A 259 -10.30 -5.54 4.72
N LEU A 260 -9.64 -6.66 4.39
CA LEU A 260 -8.53 -6.69 3.44
C LEU A 260 -8.93 -6.16 2.05
N LEU A 261 -10.05 -6.64 1.51
CA LEU A 261 -10.53 -6.23 0.19
C LEU A 261 -10.90 -4.74 0.17
N SER A 262 -11.46 -4.21 1.26
CA SER A 262 -11.80 -2.80 1.39
C SER A 262 -10.58 -1.87 1.40
N LEU A 263 -9.41 -2.42 1.70
CA LEU A 263 -8.13 -1.72 1.73
C LEU A 263 -7.24 -2.07 0.54
N ASN A 264 -7.82 -2.58 -0.57
CA ASN A 264 -7.09 -2.98 -1.77
C ASN A 264 -5.91 -3.91 -1.44
N TYR A 265 -6.16 -4.94 -0.62
CA TYR A 265 -5.17 -5.93 -0.21
C TYR A 265 -4.03 -5.40 0.68
N ASN A 266 -4.14 -4.18 1.20
CA ASN A 266 -3.22 -3.67 2.21
C ASN A 266 -3.59 -4.19 3.60
N MET A 267 -2.63 -4.83 4.26
CA MET A 267 -2.78 -5.26 5.64
C MET A 267 -2.74 -4.07 6.62
N LEU A 268 -3.53 -4.15 7.68
CA LEU A 268 -3.40 -3.24 8.81
C LEU A 268 -2.10 -3.52 9.57
N LEU A 269 -1.51 -2.47 10.14
CA LEU A 269 -0.38 -2.59 11.06
C LEU A 269 -0.87 -3.19 12.38
N GLU A 270 -0.08 -4.13 12.90
CA GLU A 270 -0.29 -4.79 14.19
C GLU A 270 0.91 -4.59 15.11
N ASN A 271 0.68 -4.70 16.42
CA ASN A 271 1.72 -4.47 17.44
C ASN A 271 2.64 -5.68 17.65
N ASN A 272 2.27 -6.85 17.12
CA ASN A 272 2.99 -8.10 17.31
C ASN A 272 2.90 -8.96 16.04
N ASP A 273 4.02 -9.54 15.64
CA ASP A 273 4.15 -10.47 14.51
C ASP A 273 3.20 -11.67 14.64
N ASP A 274 2.97 -12.19 15.84
CA ASP A 274 2.04 -13.31 16.06
C ASP A 274 0.59 -12.93 15.71
N ILE A 275 0.19 -11.68 16.00
CA ILE A 275 -1.15 -11.17 15.62
C ILE A 275 -1.22 -11.03 14.11
N ASN A 276 -0.15 -10.55 13.46
CA ASN A 276 -0.09 -10.46 12.01
C ASN A 276 -0.22 -11.85 11.36
N LYS A 277 0.50 -12.86 11.88
CA LYS A 277 0.38 -14.25 11.44
C LYS A 277 -1.05 -14.80 11.63
N CYS A 278 -1.70 -14.50 12.76
CA CYS A 278 -3.11 -14.84 12.98
C CYS A 278 -4.01 -14.21 11.91
N ASN A 279 -3.85 -12.91 11.65
CA ASN A 279 -4.65 -12.20 10.64
C ASN A 279 -4.46 -12.82 9.24
N ILE A 280 -3.23 -13.15 8.85
CA ILE A 280 -2.94 -13.85 7.58
C ILE A 280 -3.72 -15.16 7.51
N MET A 281 -3.65 -15.98 8.58
CA MET A 281 -4.34 -17.27 8.60
C MET A 281 -5.87 -17.14 8.55
N GLU A 282 -6.44 -16.17 9.27
CA GLU A 282 -7.89 -15.90 9.25
C GLU A 282 -8.36 -15.44 7.86
N ILE A 283 -7.60 -14.56 7.20
CA ILE A 283 -7.89 -14.11 5.83
C ILE A 283 -7.88 -15.29 4.86
N LEU A 284 -6.83 -16.11 4.91
CA LEU A 284 -6.70 -17.28 4.02
C LEU A 284 -7.84 -18.27 4.25
N TYR A 285 -8.22 -18.49 5.51
CA TYR A 285 -9.35 -19.32 5.88
C TYR A 285 -10.68 -18.79 5.31
N GLU A 286 -10.97 -17.51 5.56
CA GLU A 286 -12.18 -16.87 5.03
C GLU A 286 -12.23 -16.88 3.50
N PHE A 287 -11.09 -16.68 2.84
CA PHE A 287 -10.96 -16.76 1.39
C PHE A 287 -11.30 -18.16 0.85
N ILE A 288 -10.74 -19.22 1.44
CA ILE A 288 -11.02 -20.59 1.03
C ILE A 288 -12.49 -20.94 1.27
N LYS A 289 -13.02 -20.60 2.44
CA LYS A 289 -14.45 -20.76 2.74
C LYS A 289 -15.32 -20.07 1.69
N TYR A 290 -15.01 -18.84 1.32
CA TYR A 290 -15.73 -18.10 0.28
C TYR A 290 -15.67 -18.80 -1.09
N CYS A 291 -14.49 -19.30 -1.48
CA CYS A 291 -14.33 -20.04 -2.73
C CYS A 291 -15.21 -21.29 -2.79
N ASN A 292 -15.36 -22.02 -1.68
CA ASN A 292 -16.20 -23.20 -1.61
C ASN A 292 -17.69 -22.92 -1.80
N GLU A 293 -18.18 -21.85 -1.18
CA GLU A 293 -19.57 -21.41 -1.29
C GLU A 293 -19.90 -20.96 -2.71
N ASN A 294 -18.90 -20.45 -3.44
CA ASN A 294 -19.06 -19.91 -4.79
C ASN A 294 -18.50 -20.82 -5.89
N ARG A 295 -18.12 -22.07 -5.59
CA ARG A 295 -17.35 -22.96 -6.50
C ARG A 295 -17.98 -23.16 -7.88
N ASN A 296 -19.30 -23.12 -7.95
CA ASN A 296 -20.06 -23.33 -9.19
C ASN A 296 -20.19 -22.07 -10.06
N ILE A 297 -19.62 -20.94 -9.64
CA ILE A 297 -19.77 -19.65 -10.31
C ILE A 297 -18.51 -19.37 -11.16
N PRO A 298 -18.61 -19.26 -12.50
CA PRO A 298 -17.44 -19.18 -13.37
C PRO A 298 -16.50 -18.00 -13.14
N SER A 299 -17.03 -16.87 -12.64
CA SER A 299 -16.27 -15.66 -12.33
C SER A 299 -15.41 -15.79 -11.06
N LEU A 300 -15.63 -16.83 -10.24
CA LEU A 300 -14.80 -17.14 -9.07
C LEU A 300 -13.32 -17.24 -9.46
N ASN A 301 -13.03 -17.81 -10.62
CA ASN A 301 -11.66 -17.95 -11.13
C ASN A 301 -10.92 -16.62 -11.24
N SER A 302 -11.61 -15.58 -11.68
CA SER A 302 -11.02 -14.25 -11.82
C SER A 302 -10.73 -13.64 -10.45
N PHE A 303 -11.62 -13.82 -9.47
CA PHE A 303 -11.37 -13.39 -8.09
C PHE A 303 -10.20 -14.14 -7.44
N ILE A 304 -10.10 -15.46 -7.67
CA ILE A 304 -8.96 -16.24 -7.18
C ILE A 304 -7.65 -15.69 -7.76
N LYS A 305 -7.57 -15.50 -9.08
CA LYS A 305 -6.37 -14.92 -9.72
C LYS A 305 -5.99 -13.56 -9.11
N GLU A 306 -6.96 -12.66 -8.96
CA GLU A 306 -6.77 -11.34 -8.36
C GLU A 306 -6.24 -11.44 -6.92
N PHE A 307 -6.85 -12.28 -6.08
CA PHE A 307 -6.42 -12.48 -4.69
C PHE A 307 -4.97 -13.00 -4.60
N PHE A 308 -4.58 -13.93 -5.46
CA PHE A 308 -3.21 -14.44 -5.43
C PHE A 308 -2.18 -13.41 -5.89
N GLN A 309 -2.49 -12.69 -6.96
CA GLN A 309 -1.62 -11.66 -7.53
C GLN A 309 -1.42 -10.50 -6.55
N ASP A 310 -2.50 -9.98 -5.98
CA ASP A 310 -2.47 -8.75 -5.18
C ASP A 310 -2.22 -9.00 -3.67
N PHE A 311 -2.47 -10.20 -3.15
CA PHE A 311 -2.27 -10.51 -1.73
C PHE A 311 -1.31 -11.67 -1.48
N TYR A 312 -1.64 -12.89 -1.93
CA TYR A 312 -0.89 -14.09 -1.51
C TYR A 312 0.60 -14.01 -1.87
N ASN A 313 0.92 -13.57 -3.08
CA ASN A 313 2.30 -13.41 -3.53
C ASN A 313 3.11 -12.44 -2.65
N GLY A 314 2.44 -11.45 -2.05
CA GLY A 314 3.06 -10.49 -1.15
C GLY A 314 3.32 -11.02 0.26
N ILE A 315 2.60 -12.05 0.72
CA ILE A 315 2.71 -12.64 2.07
C ILE A 315 3.31 -14.05 2.06
N LYS A 316 3.84 -14.49 0.92
CA LYS A 316 4.30 -15.86 0.69
C LYS A 316 5.38 -16.28 1.69
N GLY A 317 6.36 -15.42 1.93
CA GLY A 317 7.45 -15.71 2.87
C GLY A 317 6.95 -15.85 4.31
N GLU A 318 6.02 -14.98 4.72
CA GLU A 318 5.38 -15.04 6.04
C GLU A 318 4.56 -16.33 6.20
N TYR A 319 3.86 -16.76 5.16
CA TYR A 319 3.12 -18.02 5.19
C TYR A 319 4.04 -19.24 5.23
N GLU A 320 5.19 -19.22 4.56
CA GLU A 320 6.21 -20.28 4.67
C GLU A 320 6.73 -20.41 6.10
N ILE A 321 7.00 -19.30 6.79
CA ILE A 321 7.38 -19.30 8.21
C ILE A 321 6.27 -19.91 9.07
N ILE A 322 5.00 -19.53 8.84
CA ILE A 322 3.87 -20.12 9.58
C ILE A 322 3.79 -21.64 9.34
N TYR A 323 3.96 -22.08 8.09
CA TYR A 323 3.96 -23.49 7.74
C TYR A 323 5.06 -24.26 8.48
N GLU A 324 6.29 -23.76 8.49
CA GLU A 324 7.42 -24.38 9.19
C GLU A 324 7.16 -24.49 10.69
N GLU A 325 6.59 -23.45 11.30
CA GLU A 325 6.31 -23.40 12.74
C GLU A 325 5.13 -24.30 13.16
N CYS A 326 4.14 -24.51 12.28
CA CYS A 326 2.87 -25.15 12.64
C CYS A 326 2.68 -26.57 12.08
N SER A 327 3.38 -26.95 11.01
CA SER A 327 3.22 -28.24 10.32
C SER A 327 3.47 -29.47 11.21
N THR A 328 4.31 -29.32 12.25
CA THR A 328 4.65 -30.39 13.20
C THR A 328 3.55 -30.67 14.24
N LYS A 329 2.48 -29.86 14.29
CA LYS A 329 1.33 -29.97 15.23
C LYS A 329 1.68 -29.88 16.73
N THR A 330 2.91 -29.52 17.08
CA THR A 330 3.37 -29.41 18.48
C THR A 330 3.42 -27.96 18.99
N SER A 331 3.22 -26.97 18.12
CA SER A 331 3.31 -25.56 18.48
C SER A 331 2.03 -25.06 19.16
N GLU A 332 2.18 -24.42 20.32
CA GLU A 332 1.09 -23.78 21.08
C GLU A 332 0.78 -22.35 20.60
N LYS A 333 1.46 -21.87 19.55
CA LYS A 333 1.22 -20.52 19.04
C LYS A 333 -0.19 -20.38 18.47
N SER A 334 -0.83 -19.24 18.75
CA SER A 334 -2.25 -19.00 18.45
C SER A 334 -2.60 -19.20 16.97
N TYR A 335 -1.76 -18.73 16.05
CA TYR A 335 -1.96 -18.89 14.61
C TYR A 335 -1.82 -20.35 14.13
N CYS A 336 -1.17 -21.24 14.88
CA CYS A 336 -1.07 -22.65 14.52
C CYS A 336 -2.41 -23.39 14.66
N SER A 337 -3.28 -22.94 15.57
CA SER A 337 -4.64 -23.47 15.67
C SER A 337 -5.44 -23.18 14.40
N LYS A 338 -5.33 -21.94 13.89
CA LYS A 338 -5.97 -21.53 12.64
C LYS A 338 -5.35 -22.18 11.41
N TYR A 339 -4.04 -22.35 11.40
CA TYR A 339 -3.35 -23.15 10.39
C TYR A 339 -3.89 -24.59 10.31
N ASN A 340 -4.03 -25.27 11.44
CA ASN A 340 -4.55 -26.64 11.48
C ASN A 340 -6.02 -26.72 11.01
N GLU A 341 -6.83 -25.70 11.31
CA GLU A 341 -8.20 -25.61 10.81
C GLU A 341 -8.22 -25.44 9.29
N LEU A 342 -7.40 -24.52 8.77
CA LEU A 342 -7.25 -24.29 7.34
C LEU A 342 -6.73 -25.53 6.61
N ASP A 343 -5.70 -26.21 7.14
CA ASP A 343 -5.13 -27.43 6.53
C ASP A 343 -6.17 -28.55 6.39
N LYS A 344 -7.00 -28.76 7.43
CA LYS A 344 -8.11 -29.71 7.36
C LYS A 344 -9.13 -29.31 6.29
N GLN A 345 -9.48 -28.03 6.26
CA GLN A 345 -10.44 -27.52 5.29
C GLN A 345 -9.90 -27.67 3.86
N LEU A 346 -8.65 -27.29 3.62
CA LEU A 346 -7.96 -27.44 2.35
C LEU A 346 -7.97 -28.90 1.86
N ASN A 347 -7.67 -29.87 2.73
CA ASN A 347 -7.70 -31.28 2.34
C ASN A 347 -9.08 -31.77 1.83
N VAL A 348 -10.17 -31.17 2.29
CA VAL A 348 -11.55 -31.51 1.87
C VAL A 348 -11.97 -30.70 0.64
N ASP A 349 -11.73 -29.40 0.69
CA ASP A 349 -12.32 -28.41 -0.19
C ASP A 349 -11.54 -28.21 -1.49
N LEU A 350 -10.21 -28.37 -1.46
CA LEU A 350 -9.37 -28.13 -2.63
C LEU A 350 -9.66 -29.10 -3.78
N TYR A 351 -9.96 -30.37 -3.48
CA TYR A 351 -10.31 -31.35 -4.51
C TYR A 351 -11.63 -30.97 -5.20
N SER A 352 -12.62 -30.56 -4.42
CA SER A 352 -13.94 -30.16 -4.92
C SER A 352 -13.91 -28.87 -5.75
N ILE A 353 -13.20 -27.84 -5.27
CA ILE A 353 -13.02 -26.58 -6.01
C ILE A 353 -12.26 -26.85 -7.32
N LYS A 354 -11.16 -27.63 -7.26
CA LYS A 354 -10.35 -27.97 -8.43
C LYS A 354 -11.17 -28.62 -9.53
N ASP A 355 -11.92 -29.68 -9.21
CA ASP A 355 -12.64 -30.44 -10.23
C ASP A 355 -13.76 -29.60 -10.86
N THR A 356 -14.38 -28.72 -10.07
CA THR A 356 -15.39 -27.77 -10.56
C THR A 356 -14.79 -26.72 -11.49
N ILE A 357 -13.68 -26.08 -11.09
CA ILE A 357 -12.96 -25.09 -11.92
C ILE A 357 -12.45 -25.73 -13.22
N GLN A 358 -11.87 -26.93 -13.13
CA GLN A 358 -11.38 -27.67 -14.28
C GLN A 358 -12.51 -27.95 -15.29
N THR A 359 -13.65 -28.41 -14.79
CA THR A 359 -14.86 -28.64 -15.61
C THR A 359 -15.36 -27.35 -16.27
N GLN A 360 -15.38 -26.24 -15.54
CA GLN A 360 -15.79 -24.94 -16.08
C GLN A 360 -14.84 -24.44 -17.18
N LEU A 361 -13.53 -24.61 -16.99
CA LEU A 361 -12.52 -24.25 -17.98
C LEU A 361 -12.66 -25.10 -19.24
N GLU A 362 -12.81 -26.41 -19.09
CA GLU A 362 -13.02 -27.34 -20.22
C GLU A 362 -14.32 -27.02 -20.98
N ASN A 363 -15.40 -26.68 -20.27
CA ASN A 363 -16.66 -26.29 -20.89
C ASN A 363 -16.57 -24.95 -21.63
N LYS A 364 -15.79 -23.98 -21.12
CA LYS A 364 -15.49 -22.73 -21.84
C LYS A 364 -14.71 -23.03 -23.12
N THR A 365 -13.65 -23.83 -23.06
CA THR A 365 -12.83 -24.20 -24.22
C THR A 365 -13.65 -24.94 -25.28
N LYS A 366 -14.50 -25.88 -24.86
CA LYS A 366 -15.43 -26.59 -25.76
C LYS A 366 -16.46 -25.66 -26.39
N SER A 367 -17.02 -24.70 -25.64
CA SER A 367 -17.98 -23.75 -26.18
C SER A 367 -17.36 -22.76 -27.17
N SER A 368 -16.11 -22.32 -26.96
CA SER A 368 -15.37 -21.50 -27.93
C SER A 368 -15.03 -22.30 -29.20
N GLN A 369 -14.59 -23.55 -29.08
CA GLN A 369 -14.37 -24.44 -30.23
C GLN A 369 -15.68 -24.73 -31.00
N HIS A 370 -16.81 -24.79 -30.30
CA HIS A 370 -18.12 -25.01 -30.93
C HIS A 370 -18.64 -23.76 -31.66
N LEU A 371 -18.30 -22.56 -31.19
CA LEU A 371 -18.58 -21.27 -31.86
C LEU A 371 -17.70 -21.09 -33.11
N ASP A 372 -16.42 -21.49 -33.05
CA ASP A 372 -15.52 -21.47 -34.20
C ASP A 372 -15.91 -22.51 -35.28
N SER A 373 -16.59 -23.59 -34.89
CA SER A 373 -17.13 -24.59 -35.82
C SER A 373 -18.45 -24.18 -36.50
N GLN A 374 -19.05 -23.05 -36.10
CA GLN A 374 -20.31 -22.53 -36.65
C GLN A 374 -20.20 -21.04 -37.00
N GLY A 375 -19.32 -20.70 -37.95
CA GLY A 375 -19.37 -19.40 -38.62
C GLY A 375 -18.03 -18.90 -39.14
N LEU A 376 -17.74 -19.16 -40.42
CA LEU A 376 -16.82 -18.33 -41.21
C LEU A 376 -17.56 -17.04 -41.61
N SER A 377 -17.14 -15.89 -41.07
CA SER A 377 -17.03 -14.62 -41.80
C SER A 377 -16.53 -13.49 -40.88
N ASP A 378 -15.30 -13.03 -41.17
CA ASP A 378 -14.74 -11.68 -41.06
C ASP A 378 -15.00 -10.78 -39.84
N GLY A 379 -13.88 -10.39 -39.21
CA GLY A 379 -13.68 -9.01 -38.77
C GLY A 379 -13.58 -8.74 -37.28
N ALA A 380 -12.44 -9.09 -36.67
CA ALA A 380 -11.66 -8.25 -35.72
C ALA A 380 -10.68 -9.14 -34.93
N SER A 381 -9.46 -9.30 -35.43
CA SER A 381 -8.36 -9.80 -34.61
C SER A 381 -7.96 -8.71 -33.60
N LEU A 382 -8.50 -8.79 -32.38
CA LEU A 382 -7.89 -8.11 -31.24
C LEU A 382 -6.63 -8.90 -30.86
N TYR A 383 -5.50 -8.50 -31.41
CA TYR A 383 -4.19 -8.81 -30.87
C TYR A 383 -4.16 -8.38 -29.39
N VAL A 384 -4.26 -9.34 -28.47
CA VAL A 384 -3.71 -9.16 -27.13
C VAL A 384 -2.21 -9.33 -27.27
N ARG A 385 -1.54 -8.19 -27.42
CA ARG A 385 -0.09 -8.06 -27.39
C ARG A 385 0.42 -8.72 -26.11
N GLY A 386 1.36 -9.65 -26.27
CA GLY A 386 1.99 -10.37 -25.17
C GLY A 386 2.49 -9.40 -24.10
N GLU A 387 2.11 -9.69 -22.86
CA GLU A 387 2.78 -9.13 -21.69
C GLU A 387 4.00 -9.99 -21.39
N ASP A 388 5.13 -9.30 -21.25
CA ASP A 388 6.47 -9.84 -21.15
C ASP A 388 6.66 -10.84 -20.00
N ASN A 389 7.57 -11.79 -20.24
CA ASN A 389 8.08 -12.80 -19.33
C ASN A 389 8.46 -12.24 -17.94
N ILE A 390 7.62 -12.51 -16.93
CA ILE A 390 7.98 -12.36 -15.50
C ILE A 390 7.96 -13.72 -14.76
N LEU A 391 7.78 -14.84 -15.48
CA LEU A 391 7.52 -16.15 -14.85
C LEU A 391 8.77 -17.00 -14.53
N SER A 392 10.01 -16.53 -14.76
CA SER A 392 11.20 -17.40 -14.68
C SER A 392 11.81 -17.58 -13.28
N ASN A 393 11.28 -16.94 -12.22
CA ASN A 393 11.87 -17.01 -10.88
C ASN A 393 10.98 -17.74 -9.85
N ILE A 394 10.31 -18.82 -10.28
CA ILE A 394 9.43 -19.64 -9.45
C ILE A 394 10.16 -20.92 -9.00
N THR A 395 10.95 -20.83 -7.93
CA THR A 395 11.37 -21.98 -7.11
C THR A 395 11.67 -21.41 -5.72
N PRO A 396 10.81 -21.59 -4.69
CA PRO A 396 10.09 -22.82 -4.30
C PRO A 396 8.59 -22.58 -4.02
N ILE A 397 7.70 -22.85 -4.98
CA ILE A 397 6.24 -22.58 -4.82
C ILE A 397 5.43 -23.84 -4.48
N MET A 398 6.03 -25.04 -4.56
CA MET A 398 5.26 -26.29 -4.53
C MET A 398 4.96 -26.88 -3.14
N PHE A 399 5.65 -26.47 -2.06
CA PHE A 399 5.67 -27.28 -0.82
C PHE A 399 4.66 -26.87 0.27
N THR A 400 3.91 -25.78 0.10
CA THR A 400 2.84 -25.41 1.05
C THR A 400 1.46 -25.86 0.53
N PRO A 401 0.48 -26.16 1.40
CA PRO A 401 -0.85 -26.60 0.96
C PRO A 401 -1.53 -25.64 -0.02
N ILE A 402 -1.48 -24.33 0.25
CA ILE A 402 -2.08 -23.29 -0.61
C ILE A 402 -1.29 -23.11 -1.91
N GLY A 403 0.05 -23.13 -1.85
CA GLY A 403 0.90 -23.02 -3.03
C GLY A 403 0.73 -24.21 -3.98
N SER A 404 0.67 -25.42 -3.43
CA SER A 404 0.33 -26.66 -4.16
C SER A 404 -1.03 -26.56 -4.85
N TRP A 405 -2.05 -26.02 -4.17
CA TRP A 405 -3.36 -25.83 -4.76
C TRP A 405 -3.35 -24.83 -5.92
N LEU A 406 -2.71 -23.68 -5.76
CA LEU A 406 -2.60 -22.67 -6.82
C LEU A 406 -1.94 -23.25 -8.07
N HIS A 407 -0.79 -23.92 -7.88
CA HIS A 407 -0.03 -24.51 -8.98
C HIS A 407 -0.86 -25.56 -9.74
N ARG A 408 -1.60 -26.41 -9.00
CA ARG A 408 -2.50 -27.40 -9.61
C ARG A 408 -3.71 -26.76 -10.32
N THR A 409 -4.20 -25.62 -9.84
CA THR A 409 -5.45 -25.01 -10.34
C THR A 409 -5.21 -24.12 -11.56
N PHE A 410 -4.08 -23.41 -11.64
CA PHE A 410 -3.84 -22.42 -12.70
C PHE A 410 -2.56 -22.65 -13.50
N LEU A 411 -1.46 -23.08 -12.87
CA LEU A 411 -0.15 -23.12 -13.54
C LEU A 411 0.03 -24.34 -14.45
N ARG A 412 -0.63 -25.46 -14.16
CA ARG A 412 -0.56 -26.66 -15.03
C ARG A 412 -1.13 -26.46 -16.44
N LYS A 413 -1.82 -25.35 -16.73
CA LYS A 413 -2.40 -25.05 -18.05
C LYS A 413 -1.64 -24.00 -18.85
N GLU A 414 -0.90 -23.08 -18.22
CA GLU A 414 -0.01 -22.16 -18.95
C GLU A 414 1.08 -22.97 -19.66
N ASP A 415 1.68 -23.96 -19.01
CA ASP A 415 2.65 -24.88 -19.61
C ASP A 415 2.07 -25.73 -20.77
N ILE A 416 0.75 -25.93 -20.81
CA ILE A 416 0.07 -26.69 -21.89
C ILE A 416 -0.29 -25.76 -23.06
N MET A 417 -0.51 -24.47 -22.81
CA MET A 417 -0.86 -23.49 -23.85
C MET A 417 0.36 -23.03 -24.65
N TYR A 418 1.55 -23.03 -24.04
CA TYR A 418 2.82 -22.79 -24.75
C TYR A 418 3.28 -23.99 -25.60
N ASN A 419 2.79 -25.19 -25.33
CA ASN A 419 3.15 -26.40 -26.08
C ASN A 419 2.29 -26.66 -27.34
N TYR A 420 1.32 -25.80 -27.64
CA TYR A 420 0.49 -25.98 -28.85
C TYR A 420 1.06 -25.30 -30.10
N ASP A 421 2.06 -24.42 -29.96
CA ASP A 421 2.70 -23.72 -31.08
C ASP A 421 4.17 -24.13 -31.35
N GLU A 422 4.82 -24.91 -30.48
CA GLU A 422 6.19 -25.42 -30.74
C GLU A 422 6.22 -26.73 -31.55
N GLU A 423 5.18 -27.57 -31.50
CA GLU A 423 5.16 -28.84 -32.27
C GLU A 423 4.96 -28.67 -33.79
N ASN A 424 4.63 -27.47 -34.27
CA ASN A 424 4.47 -27.18 -35.70
C ASN A 424 5.66 -26.46 -36.34
N ILE A 425 6.64 -25.99 -35.57
CA ILE A 425 7.87 -25.40 -36.12
C ILE A 425 8.98 -26.46 -36.26
N GLN A 426 9.00 -27.48 -35.40
CA GLN A 426 9.94 -28.61 -35.53
C GLN A 426 9.68 -29.47 -36.77
N ASN A 427 8.44 -29.60 -37.22
CA ASN A 427 8.07 -30.41 -38.40
C ASN A 427 8.34 -29.73 -39.76
N LEU A 428 8.69 -28.44 -39.78
CA LEU A 428 9.01 -27.69 -41.00
C LEU A 428 10.52 -27.59 -41.30
N LEU A 429 11.38 -28.09 -40.40
CA LEU A 429 12.84 -28.10 -40.59
C LEU A 429 13.42 -29.49 -40.93
N GLU A 430 12.63 -30.57 -40.89
CA GLU A 430 13.14 -31.95 -41.11
C GLU A 430 12.92 -32.52 -42.53
N ASN A 431 12.39 -31.75 -43.48
CA ASN A 431 12.19 -32.23 -44.84
C ASN A 431 13.01 -31.45 -45.87
N ASN A 432 14.30 -31.76 -45.95
CA ASN A 432 14.94 -31.94 -47.26
C ASN A 432 16.14 -32.89 -47.19
N PRO A 433 16.11 -34.05 -47.87
CA PRO A 433 17.21 -35.00 -47.91
C PRO A 433 18.19 -34.60 -49.03
N TYR A 434 19.50 -34.73 -48.80
CA TYR A 434 20.48 -35.25 -49.77
C TYR A 434 21.91 -35.21 -49.17
N TYR A 435 22.49 -36.40 -48.94
CA TYR A 435 23.91 -36.80 -49.13
C TYR A 435 25.03 -36.02 -48.37
N ASP A 436 26.09 -36.61 -47.80
CA ASP A 436 26.64 -37.97 -47.78
C ASP A 436 27.71 -38.09 -46.66
N ASN A 437 28.08 -39.34 -46.33
CA ASN A 437 29.16 -39.83 -45.46
C ASN A 437 30.43 -38.96 -45.27
N TYR A 438 31.03 -38.99 -44.06
CA TYR A 438 32.30 -39.72 -43.79
C TYR A 438 32.74 -39.64 -42.32
N ASN A 439 32.94 -40.82 -41.71
CA ASN A 439 33.63 -41.04 -40.45
C ASN A 439 35.16 -41.00 -40.63
N SER A 440 35.90 -40.53 -39.63
CA SER A 440 37.18 -41.18 -39.27
C SER A 440 37.48 -41.07 -37.77
N GLN A 441 37.37 -42.20 -37.08
CA GLN A 441 37.93 -42.46 -35.76
C GLN A 441 39.47 -42.56 -35.84
N ASN A 442 40.15 -42.29 -34.72
CA ASN A 442 41.52 -42.78 -34.50
C ASN A 442 41.72 -43.18 -33.04
N GLY A 443 41.53 -44.47 -32.75
CA GLY A 443 42.16 -45.17 -31.64
C GLY A 443 43.36 -45.95 -32.18
N LYS A 444 44.57 -45.64 -31.70
CA LYS A 444 45.82 -46.33 -32.05
C LYS A 444 45.92 -47.68 -31.36
N ILE A 445 46.21 -48.76 -32.10
CA ILE A 445 47.02 -49.89 -31.62
C ILE A 445 47.96 -50.35 -32.75
N HIS A 446 49.19 -50.68 -32.35
CA HIS A 446 50.40 -50.90 -33.15
C HIS A 446 50.41 -52.17 -34.02
N LEU A 447 51.08 -52.07 -35.18
CA LEU A 447 51.45 -53.16 -36.10
C LEU A 447 52.76 -53.86 -35.66
N PRO A 448 52.94 -55.14 -36.05
CA PRO A 448 54.16 -55.50 -36.79
C PRO A 448 53.96 -56.49 -37.96
N TYR A 449 54.44 -56.05 -39.13
CA TYR A 449 55.22 -56.71 -40.19
C TYR A 449 54.89 -58.12 -40.79
N ASN A 450 54.54 -58.04 -42.09
CA ASN A 450 55.08 -58.69 -43.31
C ASN A 450 54.89 -60.18 -43.69
N ALA A 451 54.60 -60.29 -45.00
CA ALA A 451 54.77 -61.37 -45.99
C ALA A 451 53.89 -62.62 -45.79
N SER A 452 53.16 -63.12 -46.79
CA SER A 452 53.26 -63.03 -48.26
C SER A 452 51.89 -63.01 -48.92
#